data_AF-A0A2D3TGI7-F1
#
_entry.id   AF-A0A2D3TGI7-F1
#
_cell.length_a   1.000
_cell.length_b   1.000
_cell.length_c   1.000
_cell.angle_alpha   90.00
_cell.angle_beta   90.00
_cell.angle_gamma   90.00
#
_symmetry.space_group_name_H-M   'P 1'
#
loop_
_entity.id
_entity.type
_entity.pdbx_description
1 polymer ?
#
loop_
_entity_poly.entity_id
_entity_poly.type
_entity_poly.pdbx_seq_one_letter_code
_entity_poly.pdbx_strand_id
1 'polypeptide(L)'
;MDEQEWGVAARHASQFNEASKQYIADHRDELLLNQPLPYRITPSLLIKNGYLQPGFAEKNSLGQQYVTGVVKSRQKNAPALQALTCSVQGETLSEKGMRRISAQINGMGGFVDEKNIANGAYGGWTSQPRDFGLDCRHGHIAIALSSEILGSVLQESDRLYRFQVKHRPELNRMHTAIDMGVTISIIQAGLMPPGISRPQAPCEAARFSSIKYRFRVIGVLRMDY
;
A
#
# COMPACT_ATOMS: atom_id res chain seq x y z
N MET A 1 33.75 -15.43 -6.01
CA MET A 1 33.42 -14.10 -6.56
C MET A 1 31.91 -13.96 -6.75
N ASP A 2 31.24 -15.01 -7.20
CA ASP A 2 29.82 -15.00 -7.59
C ASP A 2 28.86 -14.59 -6.46
N GLU A 3 29.15 -14.93 -5.20
CA GLU A 3 28.25 -14.60 -4.09
C GLU A 3 28.16 -13.10 -3.80
N GLN A 4 29.26 -12.37 -3.99
CA GLN A 4 29.26 -10.91 -3.84
C GLN A 4 28.49 -10.26 -4.99
N GLU A 5 28.66 -10.78 -6.20
CA GLU A 5 27.92 -10.34 -7.38
C GLU A 5 26.41 -10.54 -7.22
N TRP A 6 25.98 -11.71 -6.75
CA TRP A 6 24.58 -11.99 -6.42
C TRP A 6 24.02 -11.02 -5.38
N GLY A 7 24.81 -10.69 -4.36
CA GLY A 7 24.43 -9.67 -3.38
C GLY A 7 24.25 -8.27 -3.98
N VAL A 8 25.05 -7.91 -4.99
CA VAL A 8 24.88 -6.65 -5.72
C VAL A 8 23.62 -6.69 -6.59
N ALA A 9 23.41 -7.79 -7.34
CA ALA A 9 22.21 -7.96 -8.16
C ALA A 9 20.91 -7.93 -7.33
N ALA A 10 20.91 -8.52 -6.13
CA ALA A 10 19.78 -8.49 -5.20
C ALA A 10 19.44 -7.08 -4.71
N ARG A 11 20.47 -6.30 -4.31
CA ARG A 11 20.28 -4.90 -3.91
C ARG A 11 19.82 -4.02 -5.06
N HIS A 12 20.33 -4.26 -6.26
CA HIS A 12 19.93 -3.55 -7.47
C HIS A 12 18.45 -3.83 -7.81
N ALA A 13 18.03 -5.10 -7.74
CA ALA A 13 16.64 -5.49 -7.94
C ALA A 13 15.71 -4.90 -6.87
N SER A 14 16.18 -4.84 -5.61
CA SER A 14 15.43 -4.27 -4.50
C SER A 14 15.19 -2.76 -4.67
N GLN A 15 16.18 -2.01 -5.16
CA GLN A 15 16.04 -0.58 -5.46
C GLN A 15 14.99 -0.33 -6.56
N PHE A 16 15.06 -1.10 -7.65
CA PHE A 16 14.07 -1.02 -8.72
C PHE A 16 12.66 -1.38 -8.23
N ASN A 17 12.53 -2.44 -7.43
CA ASN A 17 11.25 -2.90 -6.89
C ASN A 17 10.65 -1.90 -5.91
N GLU A 18 11.46 -1.27 -5.06
CA GLU A 18 11.02 -0.21 -4.15
C GLU A 18 10.52 1.01 -4.94
N ALA A 19 11.26 1.47 -5.94
CA ALA A 19 10.83 2.57 -6.80
C ALA A 19 9.53 2.24 -7.57
N SER A 20 9.40 1.00 -8.06
CA SER A 20 8.15 0.53 -8.68
C SER A 20 6.98 0.55 -7.70
N LYS A 21 7.20 0.10 -6.46
CA LYS A 21 6.19 0.10 -5.38
C LYS A 21 5.71 1.53 -5.09
N GLN A 22 6.62 2.50 -4.98
CA GLN A 22 6.29 3.91 -4.77
C GLN A 22 5.51 4.50 -5.95
N TYR A 23 5.95 4.26 -7.20
CA TYR A 23 5.24 4.71 -8.39
C TYR A 23 3.79 4.19 -8.44
N ILE A 24 3.59 2.90 -8.15
CA ILE A 24 2.27 2.27 -8.13
C ILE A 24 1.40 2.86 -7.02
N ALA A 25 1.97 3.16 -5.85
CA ALA A 25 1.25 3.77 -4.74
C ALA A 25 0.75 5.18 -5.12
N ASP A 26 1.61 6.01 -5.68
CA ASP A 26 1.28 7.39 -6.06
C ASP A 26 0.30 7.47 -7.23
N HIS A 27 0.37 6.53 -8.18
CA HIS A 27 -0.48 6.49 -9.38
C HIS A 27 -1.62 5.48 -9.25
N ARG A 28 -1.96 5.05 -8.02
CA ARG A 28 -2.90 3.95 -7.78
C ARG A 28 -4.25 4.16 -8.46
N ASP A 29 -4.87 5.33 -8.25
CA ASP A 29 -6.21 5.61 -8.75
C ASP A 29 -6.22 5.70 -10.29
N GLU A 30 -5.18 6.30 -10.87
CA GLU A 30 -5.00 6.33 -12.32
C GLU A 30 -4.85 4.93 -12.91
N LEU A 31 -4.01 4.08 -12.28
CA LEU A 31 -3.79 2.70 -12.70
C LEU A 31 -5.05 1.83 -12.56
N LEU A 32 -5.90 2.11 -11.56
CA LEU A 32 -7.15 1.37 -11.34
C LEU A 32 -8.25 1.75 -12.33
N LEU A 33 -8.35 3.03 -12.69
CA LEU A 33 -9.50 3.59 -13.40
C LEU A 33 -9.22 3.90 -14.87
N ASN A 34 -8.01 4.35 -15.21
CA ASN A 34 -7.73 5.02 -16.47
C ASN A 34 -6.71 4.30 -17.36
N GLN A 35 -5.89 3.41 -16.80
CA GLN A 35 -4.86 2.71 -17.56
C GLN A 35 -5.28 1.29 -17.96
N PRO A 36 -4.95 0.85 -19.20
CA PRO A 36 -5.12 -0.55 -19.58
C PRO A 36 -4.13 -1.42 -18.80
N LEU A 37 -4.64 -2.51 -18.23
CA LEU A 37 -3.84 -3.50 -17.50
C LEU A 37 -3.72 -4.78 -18.34
N PRO A 38 -2.56 -5.47 -18.34
CA PRO A 38 -1.39 -5.21 -17.50
C PRO A 38 -0.59 -3.95 -17.88
N TYR A 39 -0.28 -3.09 -16.91
CA TYR A 39 0.55 -1.90 -17.11
C TYR A 39 2.02 -2.23 -16.81
N ARG A 40 2.93 -1.74 -17.66
CA ARG A 40 4.36 -2.07 -17.56
C ARG A 40 5.17 -0.88 -17.07
N ILE A 41 5.94 -1.09 -16.01
CA ILE A 41 6.89 -0.13 -15.45
C ILE A 41 8.30 -0.58 -15.77
N THR A 42 9.11 0.35 -16.29
CA THR A 42 10.52 0.13 -16.68
C THR A 42 11.45 1.07 -15.91
N PRO A 43 12.76 0.79 -15.84
CA PRO A 43 13.73 1.70 -15.22
C PRO A 43 13.66 3.11 -15.82
N SER A 44 13.58 3.20 -17.15
CA SER A 44 13.47 4.47 -17.87
C SER A 44 12.23 5.29 -17.49
N LEU A 45 11.08 4.64 -17.28
CA LEU A 45 9.86 5.30 -16.79
C LEU A 45 10.08 5.88 -15.38
N LEU A 46 10.68 5.09 -14.48
CA LEU A 46 10.90 5.50 -13.10
C LEU A 46 11.95 6.62 -13.01
N ILE A 47 12.99 6.59 -13.84
CA ILE A 47 13.97 7.68 -13.93
C ILE A 47 13.29 8.96 -14.40
N LYS A 48 12.49 8.88 -15.47
CA LYS A 48 11.78 10.04 -16.03
C LYS A 48 10.83 10.69 -15.01
N ASN A 49 10.19 9.89 -14.16
CA ASN A 49 9.26 10.36 -13.14
C ASN A 49 9.92 10.65 -11.78
N GLY A 50 11.25 10.53 -11.68
CA GLY A 50 11.99 10.88 -10.46
C GLY A 50 11.97 9.84 -9.32
N TYR A 51 11.45 8.64 -9.57
CA TYR A 51 11.47 7.52 -8.60
C TYR A 51 12.81 6.78 -8.57
N LEU A 52 13.57 6.85 -9.65
CA LEU A 52 14.94 6.36 -9.73
C LEU A 52 15.88 7.51 -10.10
N GLN A 53 17.10 7.47 -9.57
CA GLN A 53 18.14 8.44 -9.91
C GLN A 53 18.57 8.32 -11.38
N PRO A 54 18.96 9.41 -12.06
CA PRO A 54 19.41 9.36 -13.47
C PRO A 54 20.58 8.41 -13.75
N GLY A 55 21.40 8.10 -12.73
CA GLY A 55 22.53 7.16 -12.84
C GLY A 55 22.17 5.70 -12.55
N PHE A 56 20.90 5.35 -12.38
CA PHE A 56 20.49 3.95 -12.17
C PHE A 56 20.75 3.15 -13.46
N ALA A 57 21.49 2.04 -13.35
CA ALA A 57 21.79 1.20 -14.49
C ALA A 57 20.54 0.40 -14.91
N GLU A 58 20.17 0.43 -16.20
CA GLU A 58 19.01 -0.33 -16.68
C GLU A 58 19.20 -1.85 -16.61
N LYS A 59 20.45 -2.31 -16.52
CA LYS A 59 20.85 -3.71 -16.44
C LYS A 59 21.61 -3.97 -15.14
N ASN A 60 21.40 -5.15 -14.56
CA ASN A 60 22.23 -5.64 -13.47
C ASN A 60 23.56 -6.21 -13.98
N SER A 61 24.41 -6.70 -13.06
CA SER A 61 25.73 -7.27 -13.40
C SER A 61 25.66 -8.48 -14.35
N LEU A 62 24.50 -9.15 -14.41
CA LEU A 62 24.22 -10.31 -15.26
C LEU A 62 23.64 -9.91 -16.64
N GLY A 63 23.60 -8.61 -16.93
CA GLY A 63 23.01 -8.07 -18.16
C GLY A 63 21.48 -8.13 -18.22
N GLN A 64 20.81 -8.53 -17.14
CA GLN A 64 19.34 -8.64 -17.09
C GLN A 64 18.72 -7.26 -16.82
N GLN A 65 17.63 -6.95 -17.53
CA GLN A 65 16.83 -5.74 -17.35
C GLN A 65 15.61 -6.02 -16.48
N TYR A 66 15.05 -5.02 -15.81
CA TYR A 66 13.84 -5.20 -15.01
C TYR A 66 12.59 -4.67 -15.68
N VAL A 67 11.46 -5.33 -15.40
CA VAL A 67 10.13 -4.88 -15.75
C VAL A 67 9.15 -5.28 -14.65
N THR A 68 8.29 -4.35 -14.26
CA THR A 68 7.18 -4.62 -13.34
C THR A 68 5.87 -4.60 -14.11
N GLY A 69 5.12 -5.70 -14.05
CA GLY A 69 3.76 -5.78 -14.57
C GLY A 69 2.76 -5.54 -13.45
N VAL A 70 1.80 -4.64 -13.66
CA VAL A 70 0.76 -4.27 -12.70
C VAL A 70 -0.59 -4.75 -13.21
N VAL A 71 -1.39 -5.38 -12.35
CA VAL A 71 -2.73 -5.88 -12.67
C VAL A 71 -3.70 -5.63 -11.52
N LYS A 72 -4.99 -5.78 -11.79
CA LYS A 72 -6.02 -5.84 -10.74
C LYS A 72 -5.90 -7.17 -10.00
N SER A 73 -5.86 -7.09 -8.68
CA SER A 73 -5.98 -8.24 -7.79
C SER A 73 -7.33 -8.90 -7.97
N ARG A 74 -7.36 -10.23 -7.91
CA ARG A 74 -8.60 -11.03 -8.01
C ARG A 74 -9.37 -11.10 -6.67
N GLN A 75 -8.98 -10.31 -5.66
CA GLN A 75 -9.67 -10.27 -4.37
C GLN A 75 -11.09 -9.71 -4.50
N LYS A 76 -12.07 -10.40 -3.91
CA LYS A 76 -13.52 -10.18 -4.16
C LYS A 76 -14.11 -8.88 -3.60
N ASN A 77 -13.45 -8.23 -2.63
CA ASN A 77 -14.12 -7.25 -1.76
C ASN A 77 -13.68 -5.79 -1.97
N ALA A 78 -12.65 -5.52 -2.79
CA ALA A 78 -12.24 -4.16 -3.15
C ALA A 78 -11.34 -4.15 -4.40
N PRO A 79 -11.39 -3.09 -5.24
CA PRO A 79 -10.40 -2.90 -6.30
C PRO A 79 -9.02 -2.69 -5.68
N ALA A 80 -8.17 -3.70 -5.77
CA ALA A 80 -6.78 -3.64 -5.34
C ALA A 80 -5.86 -3.91 -6.52
N LEU A 81 -4.67 -3.32 -6.49
CA LEU A 81 -3.60 -3.64 -7.44
C LEU A 81 -2.73 -4.73 -6.85
N GLN A 82 -2.12 -5.51 -7.73
CA GLN A 82 -1.00 -6.38 -7.43
C GLN A 82 0.01 -6.25 -8.57
N ALA A 83 1.27 -6.49 -8.30
CA ALA A 83 2.32 -6.41 -9.30
C ALA A 83 3.34 -7.53 -9.15
N LEU A 84 4.03 -7.81 -10.25
CA LEU A 84 5.15 -8.73 -10.29
C LEU A 84 6.28 -8.03 -11.02
N THR A 85 7.43 -7.94 -10.35
CA THR A 85 8.68 -7.52 -10.94
C THR A 85 9.41 -8.75 -11.44
N CYS A 86 9.92 -8.69 -12.66
CA CYS A 86 10.85 -9.70 -13.18
C CYS A 86 12.11 -9.05 -13.72
N SER A 87 13.20 -9.80 -13.73
CA SER A 87 14.25 -9.57 -14.70
C SER A 87 13.98 -10.30 -16.02
N VAL A 88 14.48 -9.75 -17.12
CA VAL A 88 14.39 -10.29 -18.48
C VAL A 88 15.70 -10.05 -19.22
N GLN A 89 15.98 -10.87 -20.24
CA GLN A 89 17.23 -10.83 -21.01
C GLN A 89 18.46 -11.10 -20.13
N GLY A 90 19.65 -11.09 -20.72
CA GLY A 90 20.90 -11.33 -20.01
C GLY A 90 21.13 -12.81 -19.70
N GLU A 91 22.09 -13.07 -18.81
CA GLU A 91 22.50 -14.43 -18.47
C GLU A 91 21.53 -15.08 -17.48
N THR A 92 21.30 -16.38 -17.63
CA THR A 92 20.49 -17.16 -16.70
C THR A 92 21.27 -17.45 -15.43
N LEU A 93 20.65 -17.18 -14.27
CA LEU A 93 21.20 -17.53 -12.98
C LEU A 93 21.31 -19.04 -12.80
N SER A 94 22.40 -19.48 -12.16
CA SER A 94 22.49 -20.84 -11.63
C SER A 94 21.47 -21.06 -10.50
N GLU A 95 21.10 -22.31 -10.23
CA GLU A 95 20.24 -22.68 -9.09
C GLU A 95 20.69 -22.06 -7.76
N LYS A 96 22.00 -22.05 -7.49
CA LYS A 96 22.58 -21.44 -6.31
C LYS A 96 22.39 -19.92 -6.32
N GLY A 97 22.62 -19.27 -7.47
CA GLY A 97 22.42 -17.83 -7.64
C GLY A 97 20.96 -17.42 -7.45
N MET A 98 20.02 -18.15 -8.05
CA MET A 98 18.58 -17.91 -7.90
C MET A 98 18.16 -17.94 -6.43
N ARG A 99 18.56 -18.97 -5.68
CA ARG A 99 18.25 -19.11 -4.25
C ARG A 99 18.91 -18.02 -3.39
N ARG A 100 20.16 -17.65 -3.72
CA ARG A 100 20.88 -16.64 -2.96
C ARG A 100 20.30 -15.24 -3.16
N ILE A 101 20.04 -14.86 -4.41
CA ILE A 101 19.47 -13.56 -4.77
C ILE A 101 18.07 -13.42 -4.21
N SER A 102 17.21 -14.43 -4.42
CA SER A 102 15.82 -14.38 -3.92
C SER A 102 15.76 -14.18 -2.40
N ALA A 103 16.64 -14.83 -1.64
CA ALA A 103 16.73 -14.66 -0.19
C ALA A 103 17.33 -13.33 0.28
N GLN A 104 18.06 -12.62 -0.59
CA GLN A 104 18.71 -11.33 -0.26
C GLN A 104 17.92 -10.10 -0.70
N ILE A 105 16.90 -10.29 -1.55
CA ILE A 105 16.02 -9.21 -1.98
C ILE A 105 15.15 -8.76 -0.82
N ASN A 106 15.00 -7.44 -0.67
CA ASN A 106 14.07 -6.86 0.29
C ASN A 106 12.63 -7.06 -0.18
N GLY A 107 11.79 -7.64 0.67
CA GLY A 107 10.39 -7.94 0.36
C GLY A 107 10.20 -9.37 -0.15
N MET A 108 9.23 -9.58 -1.04
CA MET A 108 8.86 -10.91 -1.54
C MET A 108 9.75 -11.36 -2.71
N GLY A 109 11.06 -11.43 -2.46
CA GLY A 109 12.05 -11.90 -3.43
C GLY A 109 11.83 -13.35 -3.88
N GLY A 110 12.22 -13.65 -5.12
CA GLY A 110 11.94 -14.91 -5.80
C GLY A 110 12.72 -15.05 -7.10
N PHE A 111 12.45 -16.13 -7.82
CA PHE A 111 13.06 -16.45 -9.11
C PHE A 111 12.10 -17.24 -9.99
N VAL A 112 12.39 -17.32 -11.28
CA VAL A 112 11.61 -18.07 -12.26
C VAL A 112 12.22 -19.46 -12.43
N ASP A 113 11.43 -20.51 -12.21
CA ASP A 113 11.85 -21.91 -12.32
C ASP A 113 11.87 -22.42 -13.77
N GLU A 114 12.26 -23.69 -13.95
CA GLU A 114 12.33 -24.37 -15.25
C GLU A 114 10.98 -24.42 -16.00
N LYS A 115 9.87 -24.31 -15.29
CA LYS A 115 8.50 -24.30 -15.86
C LYS A 115 8.05 -22.88 -16.22
N ASN A 116 8.94 -21.89 -16.09
CA ASN A 116 8.65 -20.47 -16.23
C ASN A 116 7.57 -19.97 -15.25
N ILE A 117 7.56 -20.53 -14.04
CA ILE A 117 6.73 -20.11 -12.92
C ILE A 117 7.60 -19.29 -11.97
N ALA A 118 7.11 -18.13 -11.54
CA ALA A 118 7.80 -17.33 -10.54
C ALA A 118 7.49 -17.86 -9.15
N ASN A 119 8.53 -18.19 -8.40
CA ASN A 119 8.44 -18.72 -7.04
C ASN A 119 9.22 -17.83 -6.07
N GLY A 120 8.62 -17.58 -4.91
CA GLY A 120 9.28 -16.87 -3.82
C GLY A 120 10.41 -17.66 -3.20
N ALA A 121 11.33 -16.95 -2.54
CA ALA A 121 12.37 -17.56 -1.71
C ALA A 121 11.73 -18.60 -0.77
N TYR A 122 12.34 -19.79 -0.72
CA TYR A 122 11.86 -20.94 0.08
C TYR A 122 10.39 -21.37 -0.18
N GLY A 123 9.82 -21.01 -1.33
CA GLY A 123 8.44 -21.37 -1.68
C GLY A 123 7.36 -20.51 -1.01
N GLY A 124 7.71 -19.30 -0.54
CA GLY A 124 6.76 -18.42 0.16
C GLY A 124 5.58 -17.92 -0.68
N TRP A 125 5.68 -17.97 -2.00
CA TRP A 125 4.61 -17.63 -2.95
C TRP A 125 4.87 -18.26 -4.32
N THR A 126 3.85 -18.31 -5.15
CA THR A 126 3.95 -18.71 -6.57
C THR A 126 3.08 -17.81 -7.42
N SER A 127 3.52 -17.50 -8.64
CA SER A 127 2.81 -16.64 -9.57
C SER A 127 3.19 -16.96 -11.01
N GLN A 128 2.24 -16.76 -11.94
CA GLN A 128 2.48 -16.93 -13.37
C GLN A 128 2.86 -15.57 -13.99
N PRO A 129 4.09 -15.36 -14.49
CA PRO A 129 4.49 -14.06 -15.04
C PRO A 129 3.61 -13.55 -16.19
N ARG A 130 3.06 -14.48 -16.98
CA ARG A 130 2.16 -14.17 -18.09
C ARG A 130 0.86 -13.48 -17.64
N ASP A 131 0.37 -13.76 -16.44
CA ASP A 131 -0.81 -13.10 -15.87
C ASP A 131 -0.57 -11.60 -15.64
N PHE A 132 0.70 -11.18 -15.55
CA PHE A 132 1.15 -9.80 -15.40
C PHE A 132 1.64 -9.19 -16.74
N GLY A 133 1.45 -9.89 -17.86
CA GLY A 133 1.93 -9.46 -19.17
C GLY A 133 3.44 -9.56 -19.33
N LEU A 134 4.12 -10.43 -18.58
CA LEU A 134 5.57 -10.60 -18.58
C LEU A 134 5.99 -11.92 -19.25
N ASP A 135 7.14 -11.93 -19.94
CA ASP A 135 7.76 -13.11 -20.56
C ASP A 135 9.10 -13.44 -19.88
N CYS A 136 9.08 -13.53 -18.56
CA CYS A 136 10.24 -13.91 -17.76
C CYS A 136 10.47 -15.42 -17.91
N ARG A 137 11.74 -15.82 -18.09
CA ARG A 137 12.11 -17.23 -18.30
C ARG A 137 12.92 -17.76 -17.13
N HIS A 138 13.09 -19.07 -17.08
CA HIS A 138 13.99 -19.74 -16.13
C HIS A 138 15.32 -18.98 -15.95
N GLY A 139 15.82 -18.90 -14.70
CA GLY A 139 17.08 -18.24 -14.39
C GLY A 139 16.98 -16.73 -14.19
N HIS A 140 15.76 -16.19 -14.09
CA HIS A 140 15.52 -14.76 -13.87
C HIS A 140 14.97 -14.49 -12.48
N ILE A 141 15.22 -13.27 -12.00
CA ILE A 141 14.75 -12.75 -10.73
C ILE A 141 13.25 -12.47 -10.84
N ALA A 142 12.50 -12.76 -9.78
CA ALA A 142 11.10 -12.38 -9.66
C ALA A 142 10.85 -11.76 -8.28
N ILE A 143 10.00 -10.75 -8.17
CA ILE A 143 9.65 -10.12 -6.89
C ILE A 143 8.16 -9.81 -6.91
N ALA A 144 7.42 -10.36 -5.96
CA ALA A 144 5.99 -10.10 -5.85
C ALA A 144 5.73 -8.79 -5.09
N LEU A 145 4.73 -8.04 -5.54
CA LEU A 145 4.16 -6.90 -4.84
C LEU A 145 2.68 -7.18 -4.64
N SER A 146 2.34 -7.73 -3.48
CA SER A 146 0.95 -8.06 -3.15
C SER A 146 0.12 -6.79 -2.90
N SER A 147 -1.20 -6.94 -2.90
CA SER A 147 -2.12 -5.83 -2.59
C SER A 147 -1.89 -5.23 -1.21
N GLU A 148 -1.47 -6.03 -0.24
CA GLU A 148 -1.14 -5.59 1.12
C GLU A 148 0.14 -4.74 1.13
N ILE A 149 1.18 -5.15 0.39
CA ILE A 149 2.44 -4.40 0.25
C ILE A 149 2.21 -3.06 -0.46
N LEU A 150 1.37 -3.05 -1.50
CA LEU A 150 1.03 -1.82 -2.22
C LEU A 150 0.10 -0.91 -1.38
N GLY A 151 -0.72 -1.49 -0.50
CA GLY A 151 -1.59 -0.74 0.40
C GLY A 151 -0.88 -0.12 1.59
N SER A 152 0.22 -0.70 2.07
CA SER A 152 0.93 -0.20 3.26
C SER A 152 1.62 1.15 3.04
N VAL A 153 2.06 1.44 1.81
CA VAL A 153 2.69 2.73 1.46
C VAL A 153 1.72 3.90 1.71
N LEU A 154 0.44 3.71 1.40
CA LEU A 154 -0.61 4.73 1.58
C LEU A 154 -0.95 4.98 3.06
N GLN A 155 -0.80 3.96 3.91
CA GLN A 155 -1.05 4.09 5.35
C GLN A 155 0.04 4.91 6.07
N GLU A 156 1.24 4.99 5.52
CA GLU A 156 2.33 5.80 6.07
C GLU A 156 2.13 7.29 5.77
N SER A 157 1.54 7.63 4.62
CA SER A 157 1.27 9.02 4.21
C SER A 157 0.08 9.69 4.94
N ASP A 158 -0.88 8.91 5.46
CA ASP A 158 -2.10 9.45 6.10
C ASP A 158 -1.94 9.72 7.61
N ARG A 159 -0.73 9.62 8.15
CA ARG A 159 -0.47 10.01 9.53
C ARG A 159 -0.35 11.53 9.62
N LEU A 160 -1.49 12.19 9.85
CA LEU A 160 -1.51 13.61 10.17
C LEU A 160 -0.90 13.86 11.57
N TYR A 161 0.43 13.95 11.65
CA TYR A 161 1.14 14.25 12.89
C TYR A 161 0.94 15.72 13.26
N ARG A 162 0.21 15.97 14.36
CA ARG A 162 0.16 17.28 15.02
C ARG A 162 0.85 17.18 16.37
N PHE A 163 1.94 17.91 16.53
CA PHE A 163 2.59 18.06 17.83
C PHE A 163 1.76 19.01 18.68
N GLN A 164 1.39 18.56 19.89
CA GLN A 164 0.78 19.44 20.86
C GLN A 164 1.83 20.45 21.35
N VAL A 165 1.61 21.72 21.09
CA VAL A 165 2.48 22.78 21.62
C VAL A 165 2.10 23.04 23.07
N LYS A 166 2.99 22.67 24.00
CA LYS A 166 2.78 22.90 25.43
C LYS A 166 2.66 24.40 25.73
N HIS A 167 1.75 24.75 26.64
CA HIS A 167 1.46 26.13 27.08
C HIS A 167 0.97 27.09 25.99
N ARG A 168 0.63 26.60 24.79
CA ARG A 168 0.08 27.39 23.68
C ARG A 168 -1.22 26.74 23.16
N PRO A 169 -2.32 26.80 23.93
CA PRO A 169 -3.58 26.13 23.60
C PRO A 169 -4.22 26.63 22.29
N GLU A 170 -3.92 27.85 21.88
CA GLU A 170 -4.38 28.44 20.61
C GLU A 170 -3.79 27.75 19.39
N LEU A 171 -2.54 27.25 19.47
CA LEU A 171 -1.90 26.52 18.37
C LEU A 171 -2.41 25.07 18.24
N ASN A 172 -3.14 24.61 19.25
CA ASN A 172 -3.76 23.28 19.30
C ASN A 172 -5.27 23.33 19.05
N ARG A 173 -5.82 24.51 18.71
CA ARG A 173 -7.25 24.72 18.45
C ARG A 173 -7.48 24.98 16.96
N MET A 174 -8.57 24.41 16.45
CA MET A 174 -9.08 24.72 15.12
C MET A 174 -9.98 25.96 15.22
N HIS A 175 -9.67 27.02 14.48
CA HIS A 175 -10.41 28.29 14.54
C HIS A 175 -11.54 28.41 13.51
N THR A 176 -11.55 27.53 12.50
CA THR A 176 -12.59 27.47 11.49
C THR A 176 -13.30 26.13 11.56
N ALA A 177 -14.60 26.12 11.28
CA ALA A 177 -15.33 24.87 11.10
C ALA A 177 -14.87 24.23 9.79
N ILE A 178 -14.41 22.98 9.86
CA ILE A 178 -14.13 22.16 8.68
C ILE A 178 -15.30 21.20 8.53
N ASP A 179 -15.95 21.23 7.36
CA ASP A 179 -16.88 20.18 6.95
C ASP A 179 -16.08 18.95 6.51
N MET A 180 -16.17 17.87 7.28
CA MET A 180 -15.42 16.63 7.07
C MET A 180 -16.24 15.56 6.33
N GLY A 181 -17.39 15.92 5.74
CA GLY A 181 -18.11 15.12 4.76
C GLY A 181 -18.85 13.86 5.26
N VAL A 182 -18.53 13.30 6.44
CA VAL A 182 -19.29 12.19 7.05
C VAL A 182 -19.11 12.14 8.58
N THR A 183 -20.11 11.60 9.28
CA THR A 183 -20.25 11.50 10.75
C THR A 183 -19.00 10.95 11.46
N ILE A 184 -18.39 11.78 12.32
CA ILE A 184 -17.45 11.33 13.35
C ILE A 184 -18.11 11.52 14.71
N SER A 185 -18.25 10.42 15.47
CA SER A 185 -18.60 10.48 16.89
C SER A 185 -17.37 10.86 17.70
N ILE A 186 -17.19 12.16 17.94
CA ILE A 186 -16.22 12.64 18.95
C ILE A 186 -16.82 12.45 20.34
N ILE A 187 -16.36 11.43 21.06
CA ILE A 187 -16.70 11.24 22.47
C ILE A 187 -15.81 12.18 23.29
N GLN A 188 -16.38 13.29 23.77
CA GLN A 188 -15.68 14.16 24.70
C GLN A 188 -15.75 13.54 26.11
N ALA A 189 -14.68 12.88 26.54
CA ALA A 189 -14.55 12.42 27.92
C ALA A 189 -14.37 13.64 28.85
N GLY A 190 -15.44 14.05 29.53
CA GLY A 190 -15.37 15.04 30.60
C GLY A 190 -14.91 14.39 31.91
N LEU A 191 -13.92 14.99 32.58
CA LEU A 191 -13.54 14.64 33.96
C LEU A 191 -14.65 15.07 34.93
N MET A 192 -15.11 14.16 35.78
CA MET A 192 -15.98 14.51 36.91
C MET A 192 -15.22 15.36 37.94
N PRO A 193 -15.83 16.42 38.49
CA PRO A 193 -15.26 17.15 39.62
C PRO A 193 -15.30 16.31 40.91
N PRO A 194 -14.31 16.44 41.82
CA PRO A 194 -14.28 15.66 43.05
C PRO A 194 -15.18 16.27 44.13
N GLY A 195 -16.07 15.43 44.69
CA GLY A 195 -16.68 15.61 46.01
C GLY A 195 -18.17 16.00 46.05
N ILE A 196 -19.04 15.03 46.38
CA ILE A 196 -19.78 14.94 47.67
C ILE A 196 -20.78 13.75 47.59
N SER A 197 -20.60 12.81 48.54
CA SER A 197 -21.44 11.69 49.06
C SER A 197 -22.41 10.88 48.15
N ARG A 198 -22.22 9.55 48.18
CA ARG A 198 -23.19 8.48 47.84
C ARG A 198 -24.40 8.45 48.83
N PRO A 199 -25.58 7.88 48.51
CA PRO A 199 -25.69 6.56 47.87
C PRO A 199 -26.88 6.29 46.89
N GLN A 200 -26.76 5.12 46.24
CA GLN A 200 -27.76 4.29 45.52
C GLN A 200 -27.89 4.42 43.98
N ALA A 201 -27.39 3.35 43.31
CA ALA A 201 -27.63 2.85 41.94
C ALA A 201 -27.35 3.76 40.71
N PRO A 202 -26.63 3.27 39.67
CA PRO A 202 -26.32 4.07 38.49
C PRO A 202 -27.50 4.06 37.49
N CYS A 203 -28.17 5.20 37.33
CA CYS A 203 -28.77 5.55 36.05
C CYS A 203 -27.72 6.33 35.25
N GLU A 204 -27.11 5.65 34.28
CA GLU A 204 -26.23 6.23 33.28
C GLU A 204 -27.05 7.14 32.36
N ALA A 205 -27.06 8.44 32.63
CA ALA A 205 -27.69 9.43 31.75
C ALA A 205 -26.64 10.00 30.79
N ALA A 206 -26.55 9.40 29.60
CA ALA A 206 -25.86 10.02 28.47
C ALA A 206 -26.60 11.30 28.08
N ARG A 207 -26.03 12.47 28.36
CA ARG A 207 -26.54 13.75 27.82
C ARG A 207 -26.17 13.84 26.34
N PHE A 208 -27.08 13.40 25.48
CA PHE A 208 -27.13 13.86 24.10
C PHE A 208 -27.71 15.29 24.09
N SER A 209 -26.92 16.30 23.74
CA SER A 209 -27.49 17.61 23.39
C SER A 209 -28.07 17.52 21.97
N SER A 210 -29.31 17.06 21.86
CA SER A 210 -30.07 17.10 20.62
C SER A 210 -30.48 18.53 20.27
N ILE A 211 -30.12 18.95 19.06
CA ILE A 211 -30.56 20.15 18.36
C ILE A 211 -32.09 20.32 18.49
N LYS A 212 -32.56 21.50 18.93
CA LYS A 212 -33.99 21.84 18.95
C LYS A 212 -34.49 22.03 17.50
N TYR A 213 -35.22 21.05 16.96
CA TYR A 213 -36.01 21.25 15.75
C TYR A 213 -37.41 21.77 16.11
N ARG A 214 -37.84 22.88 15.50
CA ARG A 214 -39.25 23.31 15.50
C ARG A 214 -39.99 22.46 14.46
N PHE A 215 -40.81 21.52 14.91
CA PHE A 215 -41.72 20.79 14.04
C PHE A 215 -43.02 21.59 13.85
N ARG A 216 -43.43 21.78 12.59
CA ARG A 216 -44.77 22.23 12.22
C ARG A 216 -45.58 21.00 11.84
N VAL A 217 -46.65 20.71 12.57
CA VAL A 217 -47.59 19.62 12.23
C VAL A 217 -48.39 20.06 11.00
N ILE A 218 -48.37 19.26 9.93
CA ILE A 218 -49.04 19.57 8.64
C ILE A 218 -50.22 18.61 8.35
N GLY A 219 -50.67 17.80 9.32
CA GLY A 219 -51.87 16.98 9.15
C GLY A 219 -52.06 15.95 10.26
N VAL A 220 -53.32 15.66 10.57
CA VAL A 220 -53.75 14.60 11.49
C VAL A 220 -54.50 13.58 10.64
N LEU A 221 -54.03 12.33 10.60
CA LEU A 221 -54.76 11.22 9.99
C LEU A 221 -55.60 10.56 11.09
N ARG A 222 -56.93 10.68 11.01
CA ARG A 222 -57.86 9.84 11.77
C ARG A 222 -58.11 8.56 10.98
N MET A 223 -57.94 7.41 11.63
CA MET A 223 -58.51 6.14 11.20
C MET A 223 -59.62 5.83 12.19
N ASP A 224 -60.86 5.97 11.76
CA ASP A 224 -62.03 5.42 12.45
C ASP A 224 -62.35 4.06 11.80
N TYR A 225 -62.26 2.98 12.57
CA TYR A 225 -63.36 2.08 12.94
C TYR A 225 -62.87 1.03 13.93
#